data_AF-A0A6D2HY02-F1
#
_entry.id   AF-A0A6D2HY02-F1
#
_cell.length_a   1.000
_cell.length_b   1.000
_cell.length_c   1.000
_cell.angle_alpha   90.00
_cell.angle_beta   90.00
_cell.angle_gamma   90.00
#
_symmetry.space_group_name_H-M   'P 1'
#
loop_
_entity.id
_entity.type
_entity.pdbx_description
1 polymer ?
#
loop_
_entity_poly.entity_id
_entity_poly.type
_entity_poly.pdbx_seq_one_letter_code
_entity_poly.pdbx_strand_id
1 'polypeptide(L)'
;MRLTGWLCGAYKGLENRIYRKLQSFKTCLVIIDDVKSIDLDVLGIPWRNNGNGVRVKILITARDRAVCRRLAVDHVVKLDFLSCDDAWKYFSKLVGETATTEPMAKQLCMQLGGYQFAIKAMGRIIGHWKYGLKDMKFPDRLSGNYCLLNFFLNILNYCSSTVMVLS
;
A
#
# COMPACT_ATOMS: atom_id res chain seq x y z
N MET A 1 -27.91 4.23 1.88
CA MET A 1 -28.26 2.99 2.61
C MET A 1 -27.82 3.20 4.05
N ARG A 2 -28.77 3.46 4.98
CA ARG A 2 -28.46 3.68 6.40
C ARG A 2 -28.07 2.34 7.03
N LEU A 3 -26.86 2.25 7.57
CA LEU A 3 -26.42 1.11 8.38
C LEU A 3 -27.12 1.19 9.76
N THR A 4 -28.39 0.78 9.83
CA THR A 4 -29.12 0.65 11.10
C THR A 4 -28.91 -0.75 11.67
N GLY A 5 -28.44 -0.84 12.91
CA GLY A 5 -28.67 -2.00 13.76
C GLY A 5 -27.47 -2.47 14.58
N TRP A 6 -26.41 -2.94 13.92
CA TRP A 6 -25.44 -3.82 14.58
C TRP A 6 -24.18 -3.14 15.17
N LEU A 7 -23.91 -1.88 14.81
CA LEU A 7 -22.75 -1.12 15.34
C LEU A 7 -23.07 -0.25 16.58
N CYS A 8 -24.35 -0.13 16.97
CA CYS A 8 -24.82 0.93 17.89
C CYS A 8 -24.44 0.72 19.37
N GLY A 9 -23.98 -0.46 19.78
CA GLY A 9 -23.63 -0.76 21.18
C GLY A 9 -22.20 -0.40 21.58
N ALA A 10 -21.21 -0.84 20.80
CA ALA A 10 -19.80 -0.82 21.21
C ALA A 10 -19.11 0.54 21.02
N TYR A 11 -19.63 1.39 20.14
CA TYR A 11 -18.96 2.64 19.74
C TYR A 11 -19.77 3.90 20.08
N LYS A 12 -20.84 3.77 20.86
CA LYS A 12 -21.72 4.87 21.24
C LYS A 12 -20.90 5.95 21.98
N GLY A 13 -20.82 7.16 21.40
CA GLY A 13 -20.06 8.28 21.96
C GLY A 13 -18.60 8.37 21.48
N LEU A 14 -18.10 7.40 20.70
CA LEU A 14 -16.77 7.48 20.10
C LEU A 14 -16.71 8.63 19.09
N GLU A 15 -17.75 8.82 18.30
CA GLU A 15 -17.88 9.89 17.31
C GLU A 15 -17.71 11.27 17.95
N ASN A 16 -18.33 11.48 19.11
CA ASN A 16 -18.24 12.72 19.88
C ASN A 16 -16.85 12.93 20.50
N ARG A 17 -16.12 11.85 20.82
CA ARG A 17 -14.74 11.93 21.32
C ARG A 17 -13.77 12.27 20.20
N ILE A 18 -13.92 11.64 19.03
CA ILE A 18 -13.14 11.92 17.83
C ILE A 18 -13.35 13.38 17.41
N TYR A 19 -14.60 13.81 17.28
CA TYR A 19 -14.95 15.17 16.89
C TYR A 19 -14.31 16.23 17.81
N ARG A 20 -14.52 16.11 19.14
CA ARG A 20 -13.93 17.04 20.12
C ARG A 20 -12.41 17.04 20.08
N LYS A 21 -11.80 15.86 19.91
CA LYS A 21 -10.34 15.76 19.80
C LYS A 21 -9.83 16.46 18.55
N LEU A 22 -10.50 16.27 17.41
CA LEU A 22 -10.12 16.93 16.14
C LEU A 22 -10.29 18.45 16.21
N GLN A 23 -11.33 18.95 16.90
CA GLN A 23 -11.53 20.38 17.12
C GLN A 23 -10.45 21.05 17.99
N SER A 24 -9.76 20.30 18.83
CA SER A 24 -8.65 20.84 19.63
C SER A 24 -7.42 21.21 18.79
N PHE A 25 -7.38 20.80 17.52
CA PHE A 25 -6.30 21.12 16.59
C PHE A 25 -6.72 22.19 15.60
N LYS A 26 -5.82 23.12 15.30
CA LYS A 26 -6.03 24.09 14.21
C LYS A 26 -5.96 23.43 12.83
N THR A 27 -5.10 22.43 12.68
CA THR A 27 -4.94 21.68 11.42
C THR A 27 -4.57 20.23 11.76
N CYS A 28 -5.24 19.27 11.13
CA CYS A 28 -5.09 17.84 11.41
C CYS A 28 -5.06 17.03 10.12
N LEU A 29 -4.26 15.95 10.11
CA LEU A 29 -4.27 14.91 9.08
C LEU A 29 -4.79 13.61 9.71
N VAL A 30 -5.88 13.07 9.17
CA VAL A 30 -6.43 11.79 9.59
C VAL A 30 -6.07 10.74 8.56
N ILE A 31 -5.40 9.66 8.97
CA ILE A 31 -5.04 8.54 8.10
C ILE A 31 -5.92 7.35 8.45
N ILE A 32 -6.63 6.81 7.46
CA ILE A 32 -7.52 5.66 7.61
C ILE A 32 -7.03 4.57 6.68
N ASP A 33 -6.50 3.50 7.27
CA ASP A 33 -5.82 2.44 6.53
C ASP A 33 -6.77 1.26 6.21
N ASP A 34 -6.60 0.66 5.04
CA ASP A 34 -7.26 -0.56 4.56
C ASP A 34 -8.81 -0.53 4.57
N VAL A 35 -9.38 0.58 4.06
CA VAL A 35 -10.82 0.80 4.05
C VAL A 35 -11.53 -0.05 2.99
N LYS A 36 -12.57 -0.77 3.42
CA LYS A 36 -13.54 -1.45 2.53
C LYS A 36 -14.85 -0.67 2.37
N SER A 37 -15.27 0.03 3.42
CA SER A 37 -16.43 0.91 3.46
C SER A 37 -16.28 1.82 4.66
N ILE A 38 -16.61 3.11 4.52
CA ILE A 38 -16.53 4.06 5.62
C ILE A 38 -17.58 5.16 5.46
N ASP A 39 -18.10 5.63 6.60
CA ASP A 39 -18.96 6.80 6.70
C ASP A 39 -18.29 7.76 7.69
N LEU A 40 -17.75 8.86 7.16
CA LEU A 40 -16.99 9.84 7.94
C LEU A 40 -17.88 10.63 8.91
N ASP A 41 -19.17 10.78 8.57
CA ASP A 41 -20.14 11.46 9.42
C ASP A 41 -20.46 10.58 10.64
N VAL A 42 -20.63 9.27 10.44
CA VAL A 42 -20.82 8.30 11.54
C VAL A 42 -19.60 8.23 12.46
N LEU A 43 -18.39 8.44 11.94
CA LEU A 43 -17.17 8.49 12.75
C LEU A 43 -16.95 9.82 13.49
N GLY A 44 -17.75 10.85 13.19
CA GLY A 44 -17.60 12.18 13.78
C GLY A 44 -16.37 12.94 13.28
N ILE A 45 -15.89 12.64 12.06
CA ILE A 45 -14.76 13.36 11.46
C ILE A 45 -15.31 14.58 10.72
N PRO A 46 -14.95 15.82 11.11
CA PRO A 46 -15.42 17.02 10.43
C PRO A 46 -14.62 17.23 9.13
N TRP A 47 -15.02 16.51 8.08
CA TRP A 47 -14.37 16.53 6.77
C TRP A 47 -14.89 17.64 5.84
N ARG A 48 -16.05 18.20 6.14
CA ARG A 48 -16.58 19.39 5.48
C ARG A 48 -16.18 20.63 6.28
N ASN A 49 -15.64 21.64 5.59
CA ASN A 49 -15.21 22.88 6.24
C ASN A 49 -16.43 23.61 6.80
N ASN A 50 -16.62 23.53 8.12
CA ASN A 50 -17.82 24.03 8.81
C ASN A 50 -17.65 25.49 9.31
N GLY A 51 -16.69 26.25 8.79
CA GLY A 51 -16.49 27.67 9.12
C GLY A 51 -15.86 27.97 10.50
N ASN A 52 -15.54 26.94 11.27
CA ASN A 52 -15.00 26.98 12.62
C ASN A 52 -13.45 27.02 12.69
N GLY A 53 -12.79 27.28 11.55
CA GLY A 53 -11.34 27.51 11.47
C GLY A 53 -10.44 26.28 11.61
N VAL A 54 -11.02 25.12 11.93
CA VAL A 54 -10.32 23.82 12.00
C VAL A 54 -10.21 23.22 10.60
N ARG A 55 -8.98 22.91 10.17
CA ARG A 55 -8.71 22.30 8.86
C ARG A 55 -8.36 20.84 9.02
N VAL A 56 -9.19 19.93 8.49
CA VAL A 56 -8.94 18.49 8.52
C VAL A 56 -8.68 18.01 7.11
N LYS A 57 -7.53 17.36 6.89
CA LYS A 57 -7.24 16.59 5.67
C LYS A 57 -7.36 15.11 5.98
N ILE A 58 -7.85 14.32 5.03
CA ILE A 58 -8.05 12.89 5.23
C ILE A 58 -7.31 12.10 4.16
N LEU A 59 -6.46 11.17 4.59
CA LEU A 59 -5.77 10.21 3.74
C LEU A 59 -6.40 8.85 3.98
N ILE A 60 -7.02 8.26 2.96
CA ILE A 60 -7.62 6.93 3.05
C ILE A 60 -6.81 5.98 2.19
N THR A 61 -6.41 4.82 2.69
CA THR A 61 -5.88 3.74 1.85
C THR A 61 -6.93 2.66 1.66
N ALA A 62 -7.02 2.08 0.46
CA ALA A 62 -7.91 0.97 0.16
C ALA A 62 -7.28 0.04 -0.86
N ARG A 63 -7.55 -1.26 -0.75
CA ARG A 63 -7.09 -2.25 -1.75
C ARG A 63 -7.99 -2.34 -2.97
N ASP A 64 -9.28 -2.01 -2.81
CA ASP A 64 -10.25 -2.08 -3.89
C ASP A 64 -10.53 -0.68 -4.45
N ARG A 65 -10.20 -0.49 -5.73
CA ARG A 65 -10.44 0.76 -6.45
C ARG A 65 -11.93 1.11 -6.55
N ALA A 66 -12.83 0.13 -6.48
CA ALA A 66 -14.27 0.39 -6.45
C ALA A 66 -14.70 1.11 -5.17
N VAL A 67 -14.01 0.89 -4.04
CA VAL A 67 -14.23 1.63 -2.80
C VAL A 67 -13.90 3.11 -3.02
N CYS A 68 -12.85 3.41 -3.77
CA CYS A 68 -12.45 4.79 -4.07
C CYS A 68 -13.53 5.55 -4.84
N ARG A 69 -14.19 4.90 -5.79
CA ARG A 69 -15.27 5.52 -6.57
C ARG A 69 -16.51 5.82 -5.73
N ARG A 70 -16.75 5.04 -4.67
CA ARG A 70 -17.93 5.20 -3.81
C ARG A 70 -17.77 6.32 -2.78
N LEU A 71 -16.53 6.64 -2.38
CA LEU A 71 -16.25 7.60 -1.32
C LEU A 71 -16.25 9.08 -1.77
N ALA A 72 -16.61 9.37 -3.03
CA ALA A 72 -16.70 10.73 -3.58
C ALA A 72 -15.49 11.62 -3.21
N VAL A 73 -14.28 11.08 -3.40
CA VAL A 73 -13.03 11.73 -2.99
C VAL A 73 -12.53 12.77 -3.99
N ASP A 74 -11.84 13.80 -3.49
CA ASP A 74 -11.30 14.88 -4.33
C ASP A 74 -10.15 14.38 -5.22
N HIS A 75 -9.27 13.55 -4.66
CA HIS A 75 -8.09 13.06 -5.34
C HIS A 75 -7.87 11.56 -5.09
N VAL A 76 -7.63 10.82 -6.18
CA VAL A 76 -7.24 9.40 -6.10
C VAL A 76 -5.82 9.26 -6.62
N VAL A 77 -4.91 8.76 -5.77
CA VAL A 77 -3.55 8.42 -6.15
C VAL A 77 -3.45 6.91 -6.29
N LYS A 78 -3.28 6.44 -7.52
CA LYS A 78 -2.98 5.04 -7.78
C LYS A 78 -1.49 4.81 -7.49
N LEU A 79 -1.19 3.93 -6.54
CA LEU A 79 0.18 3.40 -6.43
C LEU A 79 0.33 2.29 -7.46
N ASP A 80 1.12 2.57 -8.49
CA ASP A 80 1.50 1.59 -9.50
C ASP A 80 2.82 0.90 -9.14
N PHE A 81 3.13 -0.17 -9.87
CA PHE A 81 4.43 -0.82 -9.77
C PHE A 81 5.55 0.13 -10.19
N LEU A 82 6.75 -0.11 -9.68
CA LEU A 82 7.93 0.64 -10.07
C LEU A 82 8.17 0.48 -11.57
N SER A 83 8.62 1.56 -12.22
CA SER A 83 9.17 1.47 -13.57
C SER A 83 10.35 0.47 -13.59
N CYS A 84 10.70 -0.08 -14.75
CA CYS A 84 11.87 -0.97 -14.85
C CYS A 84 13.14 -0.33 -14.28
N ASP A 85 13.33 0.97 -14.51
CA ASP A 85 14.49 1.72 -14.04
C ASP A 85 14.46 1.94 -12.52
N ASP A 86 13.30 2.32 -11.97
CA ASP A 86 13.14 2.49 -10.52
C ASP A 86 13.22 1.15 -9.79
N ALA A 87 12.69 0.09 -10.38
CA ALA A 87 12.77 -1.28 -9.88
C ALA A 87 14.23 -1.73 -9.79
N TRP A 88 15.00 -1.54 -10.87
CA TRP A 88 16.42 -1.86 -10.90
C TRP A 88 17.18 -1.03 -9.87
N LYS A 89 16.99 0.29 -9.86
CA LYS A 89 17.63 1.19 -8.89
C LYS A 89 17.31 0.80 -7.44
N TYR A 90 16.07 0.38 -7.16
CA TYR A 90 15.67 -0.07 -5.83
C TYR A 90 16.32 -1.41 -5.47
N PHE A 91 16.32 -2.36 -6.40
CA PHE A 91 16.95 -3.67 -6.23
C PHE A 91 18.47 -3.56 -6.02
N SER A 92 19.15 -2.76 -6.83
CA SER A 92 20.59 -2.50 -6.74
C SER A 92 21.01 -1.97 -5.37
N LYS A 93 20.21 -1.08 -4.77
CA LYS A 93 20.44 -0.59 -3.41
C LYS A 93 20.33 -1.68 -2.35
N LEU A 94 19.54 -2.72 -2.59
CA LEU A 94 19.33 -3.81 -1.62
C LEU A 94 20.44 -4.86 -1.70
N VAL A 95 20.90 -5.20 -2.90
CA VAL A 95 21.90 -6.26 -3.11
C VAL A 95 23.34 -5.78 -3.05
N GLY A 96 23.57 -4.46 -3.20
CA GLY A 96 24.90 -3.85 -3.19
C GLY A 96 25.68 -4.01 -4.51
N GLU A 97 26.71 -3.19 -4.71
CA GLU A 97 27.42 -3.06 -5.99
C GLU A 97 27.98 -4.38 -6.54
N THR A 98 28.51 -5.24 -5.68
CA THR A 98 29.10 -6.53 -6.09
C THR A 98 28.10 -7.50 -6.69
N ALA A 99 26.83 -7.46 -6.26
CA ALA A 99 25.79 -8.31 -6.80
C ALA A 99 25.11 -7.70 -8.04
N THR A 100 25.23 -6.38 -8.24
CA THR A 100 24.63 -5.69 -9.40
C THR A 100 25.35 -5.92 -10.71
N THR A 101 26.60 -6.37 -10.67
CA THR A 101 27.38 -6.74 -11.86
C THR A 101 26.98 -8.11 -12.43
N GLU A 102 26.24 -8.91 -11.66
CA GLU A 102 25.79 -10.24 -12.08
C GLU A 102 24.57 -10.12 -13.03
N PRO A 103 24.63 -10.64 -14.27
CA PRO A 103 23.51 -10.57 -15.22
C PRO A 103 22.21 -11.17 -14.66
N MET A 104 22.34 -12.20 -13.82
CA MET A 104 21.22 -12.87 -13.16
C MET A 104 20.46 -11.94 -12.21
N ALA A 105 21.15 -11.03 -11.53
CA ALA A 105 20.53 -10.06 -10.63
C ALA A 105 19.58 -9.13 -11.41
N LYS A 106 19.99 -8.74 -12.63
CA LYS A 106 19.17 -7.92 -13.54
C LYS A 106 17.98 -8.69 -14.09
N GLN A 107 18.19 -9.93 -14.54
CA GLN A 107 17.11 -10.79 -15.02
C GLN A 107 16.07 -11.07 -13.94
N LEU A 108 16.50 -11.33 -12.70
CA LEU A 108 15.59 -11.51 -11.58
C LEU A 108 14.80 -10.23 -11.32
N CYS A 109 15.44 -9.07 -11.22
CA CYS A 109 14.74 -7.81 -11.01
C CYS A 109 13.67 -7.56 -12.08
N MET A 110 13.94 -7.91 -13.34
CA MET A 110 12.96 -7.83 -14.43
C MET A 110 11.79 -8.80 -14.24
N GLN A 111 12.05 -10.04 -13.80
CA GLN A 111 11.01 -11.03 -13.49
C GLN A 111 10.10 -10.60 -12.34
N LEU A 112 10.58 -9.77 -11.41
CA LEU A 112 9.78 -9.22 -10.31
C LEU A 112 8.82 -8.10 -10.77
N GLY A 113 8.89 -7.65 -12.03
CA GLY A 113 7.86 -6.82 -12.65
C GLY A 113 7.60 -5.48 -11.96
N GLY A 114 8.61 -4.87 -11.35
CA GLY A 114 8.44 -3.60 -10.63
C GLY A 114 7.73 -3.70 -9.29
N TYR A 115 7.44 -4.91 -8.83
CA TYR A 115 6.70 -5.13 -7.60
C TYR A 115 7.60 -4.89 -6.37
N GLN A 116 7.46 -3.72 -5.76
CA GLN A 116 8.33 -3.23 -4.68
C GLN A 116 8.53 -4.21 -3.52
N PHE A 117 7.49 -4.92 -3.06
CA PHE A 117 7.64 -5.84 -1.93
C PHE A 117 8.42 -7.12 -2.31
N ALA A 118 8.24 -7.63 -3.52
CA ALA A 118 9.02 -8.78 -4.00
C ALA A 118 10.47 -8.38 -4.22
N ILE A 119 10.70 -7.21 -4.83
CA ILE A 119 12.03 -6.65 -5.01
C ILE A 119 12.72 -6.52 -3.65
N LYS A 120 12.02 -6.02 -2.63
CA LYS A 120 12.53 -5.93 -1.26
C LYS A 120 12.88 -7.29 -0.65
N ALA A 121 11.99 -8.27 -0.79
CA ALA A 121 12.19 -9.61 -0.27
C ALA A 121 13.38 -10.30 -0.93
N MET A 122 13.41 -10.34 -2.27
CA MET A 122 14.46 -10.98 -3.04
C MET A 122 15.79 -10.24 -2.91
N GLY A 123 15.78 -8.91 -2.92
CA GLY A 123 16.99 -8.10 -2.74
C GLY A 123 17.65 -8.35 -1.39
N ARG A 124 16.86 -8.54 -0.32
CA ARG A 124 17.40 -8.93 1.00
C ARG A 124 17.99 -10.34 0.98
N ILE A 125 17.26 -11.30 0.41
CA ILE A 125 17.76 -12.67 0.30
C ILE A 125 19.10 -12.63 -0.45
N ILE A 126 19.21 -11.95 -1.58
CA ILE A 126 20.44 -11.95 -2.38
C ILE A 126 21.56 -11.14 -1.73
N GLY A 127 21.25 -9.98 -1.13
CA GLY A 127 22.25 -9.14 -0.46
C GLY A 127 22.95 -9.83 0.72
N HIS A 128 22.27 -10.78 1.38
CA HIS A 128 22.89 -11.63 2.41
C HIS A 128 23.79 -12.72 1.83
N TRP A 129 23.59 -13.14 0.57
CA TRP A 129 24.31 -14.24 -0.07
C TRP A 129 25.38 -13.69 -1.02
N LYS A 130 26.38 -13.04 -0.43
CA LYS A 130 27.49 -12.38 -1.13
C LYS A 130 28.32 -13.29 -2.06
N TYR A 131 28.10 -14.62 -2.01
CA TYR A 131 28.81 -15.64 -2.80
C TYR A 131 27.88 -16.63 -3.55
N GLY A 132 26.56 -16.58 -3.36
CA GLY A 132 25.63 -17.64 -3.81
C GLY A 132 24.95 -17.44 -5.17
N LEU A 133 25.13 -16.27 -5.81
CA LEU A 133 24.50 -15.98 -7.11
C LEU A 133 24.98 -16.90 -8.24
N LYS A 134 26.21 -17.42 -8.16
CA LYS A 134 26.80 -18.29 -9.20
C LYS A 134 26.13 -19.68 -9.28
N ASP A 135 25.55 -20.15 -8.18
CA ASP A 135 24.92 -21.47 -8.09
C ASP A 135 23.40 -21.43 -8.31
N MET A 136 22.81 -20.23 -8.42
CA MET A 136 21.38 -20.06 -8.55
C MET A 136 20.94 -20.26 -10.01
N LYS A 137 20.84 -21.51 -10.45
CA LYS A 137 20.25 -21.81 -11.78
C LYS A 137 18.76 -21.47 -11.77
N PHE A 138 18.39 -20.34 -12.38
CA PHE A 138 16.99 -20.09 -12.74
C PHE A 138 16.58 -21.07 -13.84
N PRO A 139 15.48 -21.83 -13.70
CA PRO A 139 14.99 -22.64 -14.80
C PRO A 139 14.63 -21.71 -15.98
N ASP A 140 15.12 -22.06 -17.17
CA ASP A 140 15.02 -21.25 -18.41
C ASP A 140 13.59 -20.94 -18.86
N ARG A 141 12.59 -21.56 -18.22
CA ARG A 141 11.19 -21.19 -18.27
C ARG A 141 10.61 -21.40 -16.88
N LEU A 142 9.89 -20.42 -16.35
CA LEU A 142 8.99 -20.58 -15.19
C LEU A 142 7.77 -21.46 -15.54
N SER A 143 7.98 -22.55 -16.29
CA SER A 143 6.98 -23.56 -16.63
C SER A 143 7.22 -24.79 -15.76
N GLY A 144 6.98 -24.67 -14.46
CA GLY A 144 7.02 -25.82 -13.56
C GLY A 144 7.64 -25.52 -12.20
N ASN A 145 6.87 -24.89 -11.32
CA ASN A 145 6.53 -25.42 -10.00
C ASN A 145 5.87 -24.32 -9.17
N TYR A 146 4.64 -24.62 -8.78
CA TYR A 146 3.61 -23.72 -8.26
C TYR A 146 3.93 -23.04 -6.92
N CYS A 147 5.12 -23.21 -6.32
CA CYS A 147 5.45 -22.65 -5.00
C CYS A 147 5.93 -21.20 -5.05
N LEU A 148 6.88 -20.85 -5.93
CA LEU A 148 7.32 -19.46 -6.06
C LEU A 148 6.27 -18.62 -6.76
N LEU A 149 5.60 -19.14 -7.79
CA LEU A 149 4.50 -18.44 -8.43
C LEU A 149 3.30 -18.26 -7.47
N ASN A 150 2.94 -19.24 -6.62
CA ASN A 150 1.90 -19.01 -5.58
C ASN A 150 2.37 -18.07 -4.46
N PHE A 151 3.66 -18.08 -4.10
CA PHE A 151 4.22 -17.10 -3.18
C PHE A 151 4.12 -15.69 -3.77
N PHE A 152 4.50 -15.52 -5.05
CA PHE A 152 4.34 -14.28 -5.79
C PHE A 152 2.87 -13.92 -5.98
N LEU A 153 1.97 -14.85 -6.32
CA LEU A 153 0.53 -14.58 -6.51
C LEU A 153 -0.19 -14.22 -5.21
N ASN A 154 0.16 -14.85 -4.07
CA ASN A 154 -0.37 -14.46 -2.76
C ASN A 154 0.12 -13.08 -2.33
N ILE A 155 1.37 -12.73 -2.67
CA ILE A 155 1.94 -11.41 -2.45
C ILE A 155 1.31 -10.38 -3.42
N LEU A 156 1.12 -10.72 -4.69
CA LEU A 156 0.52 -9.86 -5.72
C LEU A 156 -0.96 -9.56 -5.44
N ASN A 157 -1.71 -10.51 -4.87
CA ASN A 157 -3.07 -10.28 -4.37
C ASN A 157 -3.12 -9.28 -3.19
N TYR A 158 -1.98 -8.95 -2.59
CA TYR A 158 -1.91 -8.10 -1.39
C TYR A 158 -1.63 -6.61 -1.67
N CYS A 159 -1.28 -6.22 -2.91
CA CYS A 159 -0.57 -4.95 -3.12
C CYS A 159 -0.96 -4.21 -4.41
N SER A 160 -2.25 -4.03 -4.61
CA SER A 160 -2.75 -2.88 -5.37
C SER A 160 -3.40 -1.89 -4.39
N SER A 161 -2.63 -1.44 -3.39
CA SER A 161 -3.13 -0.46 -2.42
C SER A 161 -3.25 0.90 -3.12
N THR A 162 -4.47 1.31 -3.41
CA THR A 162 -4.78 2.67 -3.87
C THR A 162 -4.78 3.60 -2.66
N VAL A 163 -4.13 4.76 -2.76
CA VAL A 163 -4.11 5.78 -1.71
C VAL A 163 -4.99 6.95 -2.17
N MET A 164 -6.01 7.28 -1.40
CA MET A 164 -6.94 8.37 -1.66
C MET A 164 -6.66 9.54 -0.73
N VAL A 165 -6.83 10.75 -1.24
CA VAL A 165 -6.79 11.98 -0.45
C VAL A 165 -8.13 12.69 -0.60
N LEU A 166 -8.75 12.97 0.54
CA LEU A 166 -9.89 13.85 0.72
C LEU A 166 -9.37 15.15 1.35
N SER A 167 -9.69 16.30 0.73
CA SER A 167 -9.17 17.61 1.08
C SER A 167 -10.07 18.40 2.02
#